data_AF-A0A834JYT8-F1
#
_entry.id   AF-A0A834JYT8-F1
#
_cell.length_a   1.000
_cell.length_b   1.000
_cell.length_c   1.000
_cell.angle_alpha   90.00
_cell.angle_beta   90.00
_cell.angle_gamma   90.00
#
_symmetry.space_group_name_H-M   'P 1'
#
loop_
_entity.id
_entity.type
_entity.pdbx_description
1 polymer ?
#
loop_
_entity_poly.entity_id
_entity_poly.type
_entity_poly.pdbx_seq_one_letter_code
_entity_poly.pdbx_strand_id
1 'polypeptide(L)'
;MWHNLTCVDDFLNRAFHKVGLVVGHHPGYFVIVPTLLACICFTGYQRIHYEIDPEYLFSPVDGPGKTERAIVEQYFKVNYSHQFNVGRITRPGRFGHVIIIPKDGDPNMLRSVIWNELRELDRIIREVKVKYEDEIFTYEEICARWLDECFNNDILNLHHVIEDVENRELNLTFPVMFNPVTWDAHLFPVFFGGSVISEDLTIESVPSVQLAYFITVDNPRQDAIGAAWEEAFLNIVGEAEDSGIFKHISTARFASRTLELELEANTKTIVPYFSSTFAVMGIFSVVTCMMTDWVRSKPWLGLLGNVSAGMATVAAFGLCMYLGVDFIGLNLAAPFLMIGIGIDDTFVMLAAWRRTCITKPVPERMAQTLSEAAVSITITSLTDMISFFIGILSPFPSVQIFCIYSGI
;
A
#
# COMPACT_ATOMS: atom_id res chain seq x y z
N MET A 1 51.46 -4.57 0.15
CA MET A 1 50.00 -4.63 0.37
C MET A 1 49.27 -5.48 -0.68
N TRP A 2 49.81 -5.67 -1.90
CA TRP A 2 49.18 -6.43 -2.99
C TRP A 2 49.41 -7.96 -2.98
N HIS A 3 50.37 -8.48 -2.21
CA HIS A 3 50.68 -9.91 -2.18
C HIS A 3 49.68 -10.76 -1.36
N ASN A 4 48.94 -10.14 -0.43
CA ASN A 4 47.96 -10.84 0.40
C ASN A 4 46.60 -11.02 -0.29
N LEU A 5 46.29 -10.19 -1.30
CA LEU A 5 45.03 -10.26 -2.06
C LEU A 5 44.98 -11.51 -2.95
N THR A 6 46.11 -11.93 -3.53
CA THR A 6 46.17 -13.15 -4.35
C THR A 6 45.97 -14.42 -3.52
N CYS A 7 46.36 -14.41 -2.24
CA CYS A 7 46.18 -15.56 -1.35
C CYS A 7 44.69 -15.90 -1.12
N VAL A 8 43.86 -14.87 -0.97
CA VAL A 8 42.41 -15.03 -0.77
C VAL A 8 41.75 -15.54 -2.04
N ASP A 9 42.09 -14.95 -3.19
CA ASP A 9 41.57 -15.38 -4.49
C ASP A 9 41.99 -16.81 -4.83
N ASP A 10 43.27 -17.16 -4.65
CA ASP A 10 43.78 -18.53 -4.84
C ASP A 10 43.11 -19.54 -3.90
N PHE A 11 42.82 -19.15 -2.66
CA PHE A 11 42.11 -20.00 -1.70
C PHE A 11 40.66 -20.23 -2.13
N LEU A 12 39.93 -19.17 -2.49
CA LEU A 12 38.56 -19.24 -2.95
C LEU A 12 38.45 -20.06 -4.25
N ASN A 13 39.34 -19.82 -5.21
CA ASN A 13 39.40 -20.58 -6.45
C ASN A 13 39.60 -22.09 -6.21
N ARG A 14 40.51 -22.46 -5.30
CA ARG A 14 40.71 -23.87 -4.91
C ARG A 14 39.49 -24.47 -4.19
N ALA A 15 38.84 -23.70 -3.33
CA ALA A 15 37.64 -24.12 -2.63
C ALA A 15 36.48 -24.37 -3.61
N PHE A 16 36.16 -23.40 -4.47
CA PHE A 16 35.12 -23.53 -5.48
C PHE A 16 35.42 -24.62 -6.51
N HIS A 17 36.69 -24.81 -6.89
CA HIS A 17 37.08 -25.93 -7.74
C HIS A 17 36.76 -27.29 -7.10
N LYS A 18 37.04 -27.46 -5.80
CA LYS A 18 36.67 -28.70 -5.07
C LYS A 18 35.15 -28.87 -5.00
N VAL A 19 34.40 -27.80 -4.73
CA VAL A 19 32.93 -27.84 -4.73
C VAL A 19 32.41 -28.27 -6.09
N GLY A 20 32.92 -27.70 -7.19
CA GLY A 20 32.51 -28.07 -8.54
C GLY A 20 32.82 -29.53 -8.90
N LEU A 21 33.93 -30.10 -8.42
CA LEU A 21 34.21 -31.53 -8.57
C LEU A 21 33.16 -32.39 -7.85
N VAL A 22 32.81 -32.04 -6.62
CA VAL A 22 31.81 -32.78 -5.81
C VAL A 22 30.43 -32.69 -6.47
N VAL A 23 30.01 -31.50 -6.90
CA VAL A 23 28.75 -31.28 -7.61
C VAL A 23 28.70 -32.09 -8.91
N GLY A 24 29.81 -32.12 -9.66
CA GLY A 24 29.91 -32.87 -10.90
C GLY A 24 29.87 -34.40 -10.72
N HIS A 25 30.38 -34.92 -9.61
CA HIS A 25 30.29 -36.34 -9.28
C HIS A 25 28.92 -36.76 -8.73
N HIS A 26 28.23 -35.86 -8.04
CA HIS A 26 26.98 -36.15 -7.33
C HIS A 26 25.85 -35.14 -7.62
N PRO A 27 25.46 -34.93 -8.89
CA PRO A 27 24.53 -33.86 -9.26
C PRO A 27 23.13 -34.02 -8.65
N GLY A 28 22.66 -35.26 -8.45
CA GLY A 28 21.31 -35.53 -7.94
C GLY A 28 21.04 -34.92 -6.57
N TYR A 29 22.01 -34.99 -5.64
CA TYR A 29 21.84 -34.43 -4.29
C TYR A 29 21.69 -32.90 -4.30
N PHE A 30 22.44 -32.21 -5.17
CA PHE A 30 22.40 -30.75 -5.28
C PHE A 30 21.13 -30.22 -5.98
N VAL A 31 20.32 -31.08 -6.60
CA VAL A 31 19.01 -30.71 -7.14
C VAL A 31 17.89 -31.09 -6.17
N ILE A 32 17.94 -32.31 -5.61
CA ILE A 32 16.87 -32.83 -4.74
C ILE A 32 16.83 -32.10 -3.39
N VAL A 33 17.97 -31.80 -2.78
CA VAL A 33 17.98 -31.17 -1.44
C VAL A 33 17.42 -29.74 -1.48
N PRO A 34 17.85 -28.83 -2.39
CA PRO A 34 17.29 -27.48 -2.44
C PRO A 34 15.81 -27.45 -2.86
N THR A 35 15.39 -28.36 -3.74
CA THR A 35 13.97 -28.44 -4.14
C THR A 35 13.08 -28.88 -2.97
N LEU A 36 13.50 -29.91 -2.20
CA LEU A 36 12.78 -30.31 -0.99
C LEU A 36 12.76 -29.20 0.06
N LEU A 37 13.89 -28.50 0.27
CA LEU A 37 13.95 -27.37 1.19
C LEU A 37 13.00 -26.25 0.77
N ALA A 38 12.96 -25.91 -0.52
CA ALA A 38 12.05 -24.90 -1.05
C ALA A 38 10.58 -25.31 -0.86
N CYS A 39 10.23 -26.58 -1.09
CA CYS A 39 8.90 -27.10 -0.80
C CYS A 39 8.53 -27.00 0.69
N ILE A 40 9.48 -27.27 1.59
CA ILE A 40 9.27 -27.10 3.03
C ILE A 40 9.04 -25.62 3.35
N CYS A 41 9.91 -24.72 2.89
CA CYS A 41 9.74 -23.29 3.14
C CYS A 41 8.43 -22.74 2.56
N PHE A 42 7.99 -23.23 1.40
CA PHE A 42 6.71 -22.84 0.78
C PHE A 42 5.50 -23.08 1.69
N THR A 43 5.54 -24.07 2.59
CA THR A 43 4.44 -24.28 3.55
C THR A 43 4.25 -23.09 4.51
N GLY A 44 5.23 -22.18 4.63
CA GLY A 44 5.15 -20.95 5.42
C GLY A 44 4.09 -19.97 4.92
N TYR A 45 3.70 -20.05 3.64
CA TYR A 45 2.60 -19.25 3.08
C TYR A 45 1.25 -19.49 3.78
N GLN A 46 1.10 -20.61 4.51
CA GLN A 46 -0.09 -20.87 5.34
C GLN A 46 -0.23 -19.90 6.53
N ARG A 47 0.87 -19.26 6.94
CA ARG A 47 0.91 -18.32 8.07
C ARG A 47 1.05 -16.86 7.61
N ILE A 48 0.64 -16.57 6.37
CA ILE A 48 0.72 -15.21 5.83
C ILE A 48 -0.16 -14.27 6.68
N HIS A 49 0.46 -13.22 7.21
CA HIS A 49 -0.21 -12.11 7.86
C HIS A 49 -0.05 -10.89 6.96
N TYR A 50 -1.16 -10.32 6.49
CA TYR A 50 -1.15 -9.20 5.54
C TYR A 50 -1.32 -7.89 6.31
N GLU A 51 -0.34 -7.00 6.19
CA GLU A 51 -0.40 -5.67 6.80
C GLU A 51 -0.64 -4.62 5.73
N ILE A 52 -1.67 -3.79 5.94
CA ILE A 52 -2.14 -2.78 4.98
C ILE A 52 -2.20 -1.38 5.56
N ASP A 53 -2.06 -1.23 6.89
CA ASP A 53 -2.21 0.06 7.53
C ASP A 53 -1.12 1.03 7.03
N PRO A 54 -1.49 2.09 6.27
CA PRO A 54 -0.53 3.03 5.73
C PRO A 54 0.14 3.86 6.83
N GLU A 55 -0.54 4.09 7.95
CA GLU A 55 0.06 4.80 9.08
C GLU A 55 1.20 3.97 9.66
N TYR A 56 0.98 2.68 9.90
CA TYR A 56 2.05 1.78 10.34
C TYR A 56 3.18 1.67 9.31
N LEU A 57 2.86 1.42 8.05
CA LEU A 57 3.84 1.11 7.01
C LEU A 57 4.72 2.30 6.60
N PHE A 58 4.17 3.51 6.60
CA PHE A 58 4.85 4.71 6.09
C PHE A 58 5.21 5.73 7.18
N SER A 59 4.97 5.44 8.46
CA SER A 59 5.46 6.27 9.56
C SER A 59 6.66 5.63 10.30
N PRO A 60 7.60 6.43 10.82
CA PRO A 60 8.70 5.93 11.65
C PRO A 60 8.19 5.15 12.88
N VAL A 61 8.78 3.99 13.20
CA VAL A 61 8.41 3.20 14.39
C VAL A 61 8.60 4.00 15.68
N ASP A 62 9.77 4.63 15.83
CA ASP A 62 10.17 5.38 17.03
C ASP A 62 10.13 6.91 16.80
N GLY A 63 9.04 7.41 16.21
CA GLY A 63 8.85 8.85 16.01
C GLY A 63 8.44 9.57 17.30
N PRO A 64 8.95 10.80 17.58
CA PRO A 64 8.51 11.59 18.73
C PRO A 64 6.99 11.89 18.70
N GLY A 65 6.39 12.03 17.52
CA GLY A 65 4.95 12.18 17.40
C GLY A 65 4.15 10.97 17.94
N LYS A 66 4.68 9.75 17.88
CA LYS A 66 4.03 8.56 18.44
C LYS A 66 4.09 8.54 19.97
N THR A 67 5.21 8.99 20.57
CA THR A 67 5.34 9.08 22.03
C THR A 67 4.48 10.20 22.59
N GLU A 68 4.48 11.38 21.96
CA GLU A 68 3.59 12.49 22.30
C GLU A 68 2.11 12.08 22.19
N ARG A 69 1.73 11.42 21.08
CA ARG A 69 0.38 10.88 20.92
C ARG A 69 0.01 9.90 22.03
N ALA A 70 0.90 8.96 22.38
CA ALA A 70 0.65 7.98 23.43
C ALA A 70 0.41 8.66 24.80
N ILE A 71 1.15 9.74 25.09
CA ILE A 71 0.95 10.56 26.30
C ILE A 71 -0.42 11.23 26.25
N VAL A 72 -0.79 11.88 25.14
CA VAL A 72 -2.10 12.54 24.99
C VAL A 72 -3.22 11.51 25.15
N GLU A 73 -3.12 10.34 24.52
CA GLU A 73 -4.12 9.26 24.62
C GLU A 73 -4.20 8.65 26.02
N GLN A 74 -3.12 8.68 26.80
CA GLN A 74 -3.13 8.22 28.18
C GLN A 74 -3.95 9.15 29.09
N TYR A 75 -3.80 10.47 28.92
CA TYR A 75 -4.45 11.47 29.78
C TYR A 75 -5.80 11.95 29.25
N PHE A 76 -5.97 12.02 27.94
CA PHE A 76 -7.13 12.57 27.24
C PHE A 76 -7.70 11.56 26.25
N LYS A 77 -8.18 10.42 26.76
CA LYS A 77 -8.88 9.43 25.93
C LYS A 77 -10.09 10.06 25.26
N VAL A 78 -10.16 9.91 23.94
CA VAL A 78 -11.35 10.27 23.15
C VAL A 78 -12.45 9.26 23.45
N ASN A 79 -13.63 9.74 23.84
CA ASN A 79 -14.82 8.93 24.03
C ASN A 79 -15.79 9.27 22.90
N TYR A 80 -15.95 8.35 21.94
CA TYR A 80 -16.77 8.60 20.77
C TYR A 80 -18.27 8.50 21.08
N SER A 81 -18.65 7.73 22.12
CA SER A 81 -20.04 7.46 22.48
C SER A 81 -20.77 8.61 23.19
N HIS A 82 -20.07 9.47 23.93
CA HIS A 82 -20.73 10.53 24.73
C HIS A 82 -20.01 11.88 24.79
N GLN A 83 -18.71 11.95 24.49
CA GLN A 83 -17.94 13.21 24.60
C GLN A 83 -17.07 13.43 23.36
N PHE A 84 -17.64 13.14 22.19
CA PHE A 84 -16.93 13.29 20.93
C PHE A 84 -16.76 14.76 20.55
N ASN A 85 -15.51 15.20 20.41
CA ASN A 85 -15.18 16.53 19.91
C ASN A 85 -14.06 16.41 18.88
N VAL A 86 -14.28 16.99 17.71
CA VAL A 86 -13.34 16.96 16.58
C VAL A 86 -11.97 17.53 16.97
N GLY A 87 -11.93 18.58 17.81
CA GLY A 87 -10.69 19.19 18.28
C GLY A 87 -9.88 18.35 19.29
N ARG A 88 -10.40 17.19 19.74
CA ARG A 88 -9.73 16.27 20.66
C ARG A 88 -9.22 14.99 20.00
N ILE A 89 -9.43 14.84 18.70
CA ILE A 89 -9.08 13.62 17.96
C ILE A 89 -7.56 13.49 17.86
N THR A 90 -6.99 12.36 18.31
CA THR A 90 -5.56 12.05 18.21
C THR A 90 -5.23 11.04 17.10
N ARG A 91 -6.21 10.25 16.68
CA ARG A 91 -6.12 9.29 15.56
C ARG A 91 -7.26 9.54 14.60
N PRO A 92 -7.03 9.42 13.28
CA PRO A 92 -8.15 9.29 12.36
C PRO A 92 -8.96 8.06 12.78
N GLY A 93 -10.10 8.29 13.43
CA GLY A 93 -11.06 7.24 13.73
C GLY A 93 -11.76 6.78 12.45
N ARG A 94 -12.97 6.24 12.59
CA ARG A 94 -13.81 5.97 11.41
C ARG A 94 -14.58 7.23 11.03
N PHE A 95 -14.43 7.64 9.78
CA PHE A 95 -15.09 8.83 9.25
C PHE A 95 -15.35 8.72 7.76
N GLY A 96 -16.39 9.41 7.30
CA GLY A 96 -16.68 9.64 5.89
C GLY A 96 -16.69 11.14 5.62
N HIS A 97 -15.87 11.60 4.69
CA HIS A 97 -15.87 12.97 4.21
C HIS A 97 -16.39 13.03 2.78
N VAL A 98 -17.23 14.02 2.49
CA VAL A 98 -17.66 14.36 1.14
C VAL A 98 -17.30 15.80 0.87
N ILE A 99 -16.56 16.05 -0.21
CA ILE A 99 -16.28 17.36 -0.77
C ILE A 99 -17.22 17.54 -1.95
N ILE A 100 -17.96 18.64 -1.95
CA ILE A 100 -18.94 18.97 -2.97
C ILE A 100 -18.46 20.21 -3.73
N ILE A 101 -18.51 20.11 -5.05
CA ILE A 101 -18.17 21.17 -6.00
C ILE A 101 -19.34 21.41 -6.96
N PRO A 102 -19.49 22.63 -7.51
CA PRO A 102 -20.54 22.93 -8.47
C PRO A 102 -20.19 22.35 -9.85
N LYS A 103 -21.21 21.83 -10.54
CA LYS A 103 -21.10 21.24 -11.89
C LYS A 103 -21.42 22.23 -13.01
N ASP A 104 -22.13 23.31 -12.69
CA ASP A 104 -22.71 24.26 -13.65
C ASP A 104 -21.71 25.26 -14.26
N GLY A 105 -20.41 25.14 -13.95
CA GLY A 105 -19.37 26.07 -14.40
C GLY A 105 -19.30 27.40 -13.63
N ASP A 106 -20.33 27.75 -12.84
CA ASP A 106 -20.25 28.79 -11.82
C ASP A 106 -19.58 28.21 -10.56
N PRO A 107 -18.42 28.74 -10.13
CA PRO A 107 -17.73 28.26 -8.94
C PRO A 107 -18.49 28.59 -7.64
N ASN A 108 -19.61 29.32 -7.66
CA ASN A 108 -20.31 29.67 -6.42
C ASN A 108 -21.25 28.56 -5.90
N MET A 109 -20.96 28.07 -4.71
CA MET A 109 -21.81 27.13 -3.95
C MET A 109 -22.95 27.82 -3.18
N LEU A 110 -22.95 29.15 -3.03
CA LEU A 110 -23.95 29.91 -2.27
C LEU A 110 -25.26 30.13 -3.06
N ARG A 111 -25.85 29.06 -3.58
CA ARG A 111 -27.09 29.08 -4.37
C ARG A 111 -28.13 28.16 -3.76
N SER A 112 -29.36 28.64 -3.56
CA SER A 112 -30.47 27.87 -2.96
C SER A 112 -30.67 26.48 -3.60
N VAL A 113 -30.53 26.40 -4.92
CA VAL A 113 -30.64 25.15 -5.70
C VAL A 113 -29.59 24.11 -5.29
N ILE A 114 -28.33 24.52 -5.08
CA ILE A 114 -27.26 23.62 -4.63
C ILE A 114 -27.52 23.14 -3.21
N TRP A 115 -27.98 24.03 -2.32
CA TRP A 115 -28.21 23.69 -0.93
C TRP A 115 -29.38 22.71 -0.74
N ASN A 116 -30.36 22.73 -1.64
CA ASN A 116 -31.39 21.70 -1.72
C ASN A 116 -30.80 20.33 -2.09
N GLU A 117 -29.91 20.27 -3.08
CA GLU A 117 -29.22 19.03 -3.47
C GLU A 117 -28.28 18.53 -2.34
N LEU A 118 -27.59 19.43 -1.64
CA LEU A 118 -26.74 19.10 -0.47
C LEU A 118 -27.54 18.44 0.66
N ARG A 119 -28.75 18.94 0.94
CA ARG A 119 -29.62 18.36 1.96
C ARG A 119 -30.12 16.97 1.58
N GLU A 120 -30.43 16.77 0.29
CA GLU A 120 -30.82 15.46 -0.21
C GLU A 120 -29.66 14.46 -0.14
N LEU A 121 -28.43 14.90 -0.43
CA LEU A 121 -27.22 14.11 -0.22
C LEU A 121 -27.03 13.71 1.25
N ASP A 122 -27.18 14.65 2.19
CA ASP A 122 -27.09 14.36 3.64
C ASP A 122 -28.16 13.35 4.07
N ARG A 123 -29.39 13.47 3.54
CA ARG A 123 -30.49 12.54 3.81
C ARG A 123 -30.14 11.12 3.33
N ILE A 124 -29.62 11.00 2.11
CA ILE A 124 -29.19 9.71 1.54
C ILE A 124 -28.10 9.08 2.42
N ILE A 125 -27.10 9.86 2.87
CA ILE A 125 -26.00 9.39 3.71
C ILE A 125 -26.48 8.94 5.10
N ARG A 126 -27.44 9.66 5.71
CA ARG A 126 -28.00 9.30 7.02
C ARG A 126 -28.88 8.06 6.98
N GLU A 127 -29.61 7.85 5.88
CA GLU A 127 -30.50 6.71 5.67
C GLU A 127 -29.77 5.43 5.22
N VAL A 128 -28.44 5.48 5.04
CA VAL A 128 -27.63 4.30 4.68
C VAL A 128 -27.84 3.18 5.69
N LYS A 129 -28.20 2.00 5.18
CA LYS A 129 -28.41 0.78 5.96
C LYS A 129 -27.23 -0.16 5.79
N VAL A 130 -26.59 -0.50 6.90
CA VAL A 130 -25.44 -1.40 6.93
C VAL A 130 -25.84 -2.69 7.61
N LYS A 131 -25.60 -3.83 6.97
CA LYS A 131 -25.86 -5.14 7.55
C LYS A 131 -24.58 -5.70 8.18
N TYR A 132 -24.60 -5.98 9.48
CA TYR A 132 -23.51 -6.65 10.19
C TYR A 132 -24.08 -7.68 11.17
N GLU A 133 -23.62 -8.94 11.11
CA GLU A 133 -24.09 -10.04 11.97
C GLU A 133 -25.64 -10.18 12.04
N ASP A 134 -26.31 -10.03 10.91
CA ASP A 134 -27.78 -10.08 10.75
C ASP A 134 -28.58 -8.92 11.37
N GLU A 135 -27.92 -7.94 11.98
CA GLU A 135 -28.50 -6.66 12.38
C GLU A 135 -28.31 -5.60 11.29
N ILE A 136 -29.26 -4.66 11.19
CA ILE A 136 -29.18 -3.53 10.26
C ILE A 136 -29.01 -2.27 11.08
N PHE A 137 -27.96 -1.53 10.81
CA PHE A 137 -27.62 -0.27 11.46
C PHE A 137 -27.80 0.91 10.51
N THR A 138 -28.26 2.04 11.05
CA THR A 138 -28.27 3.34 10.36
C THR A 138 -27.22 4.28 10.96
N TYR A 139 -26.94 5.40 10.29
CA TYR A 139 -25.95 6.37 10.78
C TYR A 139 -26.27 6.87 12.20
N GLU A 140 -27.55 7.13 12.51
CA GLU A 140 -27.98 7.66 13.82
C GLU A 140 -27.66 6.73 15.00
N GLU A 141 -27.57 5.43 14.74
CA GLU A 141 -27.26 4.41 15.76
C GLU A 141 -25.76 4.27 16.01
N ILE A 142 -24.93 4.53 15.01
CA ILE A 142 -23.48 4.27 15.06
C ILE A 142 -22.62 5.54 15.13
N CYS A 143 -23.19 6.71 14.84
CA CYS A 143 -22.44 7.95 14.78
C CYS A 143 -21.84 8.37 16.13
N ALA A 144 -20.72 9.09 16.06
CA ALA A 144 -20.11 9.66 17.24
C ALA A 144 -21.01 10.74 17.87
N ARG A 145 -21.12 10.75 19.19
CA ARG A 145 -22.07 11.60 19.92
C ARG A 145 -21.40 12.57 20.87
N TRP A 146 -22.00 13.75 20.95
CA TRP A 146 -21.79 14.68 22.04
C TRP A 146 -23.04 14.67 22.92
N LEU A 147 -22.88 14.17 24.15
CA LEU A 147 -23.98 13.83 25.06
C LEU A 147 -24.91 12.77 24.44
N ASP A 148 -26.08 13.18 23.95
CA ASP A 148 -27.08 12.32 23.32
C ASP A 148 -27.28 12.65 21.83
N GLU A 149 -26.61 13.70 21.33
CA GLU A 149 -26.76 14.16 19.96
C GLU A 149 -25.63 13.64 19.08
N CYS A 150 -26.03 13.10 17.93
CA CYS A 150 -25.15 12.68 16.86
C CYS A 150 -24.38 13.87 16.28
N PHE A 151 -23.10 13.69 15.92
CA PHE A 151 -22.37 14.72 15.20
C PHE A 151 -23.11 15.11 13.91
N ASN A 152 -23.49 16.38 13.82
CA ASN A 152 -24.22 16.95 12.69
C ASN A 152 -23.34 17.95 11.95
N ASN A 153 -23.61 18.11 10.65
CA ASN A 153 -23.01 19.14 9.84
C ASN A 153 -23.82 20.43 10.00
N ASP A 154 -23.50 21.23 11.03
CA ASP A 154 -24.19 22.49 11.36
C ASP A 154 -24.26 23.45 10.17
N ILE A 155 -23.28 23.35 9.25
CA ILE A 155 -23.24 24.14 8.02
C ILE A 155 -24.54 24.00 7.20
N LEU A 156 -25.20 22.83 7.21
CA LEU A 156 -26.46 22.59 6.49
C LEU A 156 -27.62 23.49 6.97
N ASN A 157 -27.55 24.03 8.19
CA ASN A 157 -28.54 24.99 8.71
C ASN A 157 -28.51 26.33 7.96
N LEU A 158 -27.46 26.60 7.18
CA LEU A 158 -27.39 27.79 6.32
C LEU A 158 -28.45 27.79 5.21
N HIS A 159 -29.04 26.62 4.90
CA HIS A 159 -30.18 26.53 3.98
C HIS A 159 -31.34 27.47 4.36
N HIS A 160 -31.55 27.77 5.65
CA HIS A 160 -32.59 28.69 6.10
C HIS A 160 -32.35 30.16 5.72
N VAL A 161 -31.10 30.54 5.45
CA VAL A 161 -30.70 31.92 5.14
C VAL A 161 -30.07 32.03 3.75
N ILE A 162 -29.91 30.92 3.03
CA ILE A 162 -29.19 30.90 1.75
C ILE A 162 -29.91 31.70 0.66
N GLU A 163 -31.25 31.76 0.71
CA GLU A 163 -32.03 32.59 -0.21
C GLU A 163 -31.74 34.08 0.01
N ASP A 164 -31.63 34.52 1.27
CA ASP A 164 -31.29 35.90 1.63
C ASP A 164 -29.84 36.23 1.24
N VAL A 165 -28.93 35.26 1.35
CA VAL A 165 -27.53 35.39 0.92
C VAL A 165 -27.43 35.50 -0.61
N GLU A 166 -28.18 34.66 -1.34
CA GLU A 166 -28.23 34.68 -2.80
C GLU A 166 -28.81 36.02 -3.32
N ASN A 167 -29.81 36.56 -2.62
CA ASN A 167 -30.41 37.88 -2.90
C ASN A 167 -29.58 39.08 -2.41
N ARG A 168 -28.42 38.84 -1.75
CA ARG A 168 -27.55 39.86 -1.13
C ARG A 168 -28.22 40.68 -0.03
N GLU A 169 -29.24 40.13 0.61
CA GLU A 169 -29.90 40.71 1.78
C GLU A 169 -29.12 40.40 3.07
N LEU A 170 -28.38 39.29 3.08
CA LEU A 170 -27.52 38.86 4.19
C LEU A 170 -26.10 38.57 3.69
N ASN A 171 -25.10 39.24 4.29
CA ASN A 171 -23.69 39.01 3.97
C ASN A 171 -23.04 38.06 4.98
N LEU A 172 -22.46 36.95 4.51
CA LEU A 172 -21.73 36.01 5.35
C LEU A 172 -20.37 36.59 5.77
N THR A 173 -20.09 36.64 7.07
CA THR A 173 -18.83 37.18 7.62
C THR A 173 -17.84 36.06 7.95
N PHE A 174 -16.60 36.19 7.47
CA PHE A 174 -15.50 35.27 7.74
C PHE A 174 -14.70 35.73 8.98
N PRO A 175 -14.17 34.82 9.83
CA PRO A 175 -14.20 33.36 9.76
C PRO A 175 -15.37 32.70 10.51
N VAL A 176 -16.08 33.46 11.35
CA VAL A 176 -17.17 32.94 12.18
C VAL A 176 -18.39 33.82 12.02
N MET A 177 -19.54 33.19 11.84
CA MET A 177 -20.84 33.85 11.82
C MET A 177 -21.83 33.12 12.72
N PHE A 178 -22.71 33.87 13.36
CA PHE A 178 -23.87 33.32 14.04
C PHE A 178 -25.06 33.34 13.08
N ASN A 179 -25.69 32.20 12.87
CA ASN A 179 -26.90 32.15 12.09
C ASN A 179 -28.02 32.93 12.82
N PRO A 180 -28.65 33.93 12.19
CA PRO A 180 -29.66 34.77 12.86
C PRO A 180 -30.94 34.00 13.21
N VAL A 181 -31.18 32.85 12.59
CA VAL A 181 -32.37 32.01 12.81
C VAL A 181 -32.09 30.94 13.86
N THR A 182 -31.04 30.14 13.66
CA THR A 182 -30.75 28.99 14.54
C THR A 182 -29.85 29.33 15.73
N TRP A 183 -29.17 30.48 15.70
CA TRP A 183 -28.14 30.90 16.67
C TRP A 183 -26.91 30.00 16.73
N ASP A 184 -26.72 29.12 15.75
CA ASP A 184 -25.53 28.29 15.64
C ASP A 184 -24.32 29.12 15.22
N ALA A 185 -23.15 28.79 15.77
CA ALA A 185 -21.88 29.40 15.40
C ALA A 185 -21.23 28.61 14.25
N HIS A 186 -21.29 29.16 13.03
CA HIS A 186 -20.69 28.55 11.85
C HIS A 186 -19.21 28.92 11.73
N LEU A 187 -18.34 27.91 11.79
CA LEU A 187 -16.91 28.02 11.52
C LEU A 187 -16.65 27.74 10.03
N PHE A 188 -16.76 28.75 9.18
CA PHE A 188 -16.61 28.59 7.73
C PHE A 188 -15.30 27.94 7.28
N PRO A 189 -14.12 28.18 7.90
CA PRO A 189 -12.88 27.52 7.50
C PRO A 189 -12.88 25.99 7.60
N VAL A 190 -13.78 25.40 8.39
CA VAL A 190 -13.89 23.94 8.55
C VAL A 190 -14.69 23.31 7.41
N PHE A 191 -15.67 24.04 6.87
CA PHE A 191 -16.62 23.51 5.89
C PHE A 191 -16.40 24.08 4.47
N PHE A 192 -15.92 25.30 4.32
CA PHE A 192 -15.73 25.96 3.02
C PHE A 192 -14.29 25.82 2.54
N GLY A 193 -14.12 25.30 1.33
CA GLY A 193 -12.83 25.22 0.65
C GLY A 193 -12.69 26.32 -0.41
N GLY A 194 -11.65 27.14 -0.28
CA GLY A 194 -11.28 28.14 -1.30
C GLY A 194 -12.16 29.41 -1.32
N SER A 195 -12.81 29.76 -0.20
CA SER A 195 -13.68 30.94 -0.13
C SER A 195 -13.00 32.22 -0.62
N VAL A 196 -13.64 32.94 -1.53
CA VAL A 196 -13.23 34.28 -1.98
C VAL A 196 -13.82 35.29 -1.02
N ILE A 197 -12.93 36.05 -0.36
CA ILE A 197 -13.27 36.99 0.69
C ILE A 197 -13.01 38.40 0.21
N SER A 198 -13.96 39.31 0.45
CA SER A 198 -13.82 40.74 0.17
C SER A 198 -12.93 41.45 1.19
N GLU A 199 -12.58 42.71 0.95
CA GLU A 199 -11.78 43.52 1.89
C GLU A 199 -12.50 43.68 3.26
N ASP A 200 -13.82 43.63 3.27
CA ASP A 200 -14.67 43.75 4.46
C ASP A 200 -14.87 42.42 5.23
N LEU A 201 -14.07 41.39 4.94
CA LEU A 201 -14.18 40.04 5.52
C LEU A 201 -15.52 39.35 5.22
N THR A 202 -16.20 39.75 4.16
CA THR A 202 -17.43 39.10 3.67
C THR A 202 -17.11 38.03 2.63
N ILE A 203 -17.83 36.92 2.67
CA ILE A 203 -17.67 35.82 1.71
C ILE A 203 -18.46 36.17 0.45
N GLU A 204 -17.76 36.33 -0.67
CA GLU A 204 -18.38 36.64 -1.98
C GLU A 204 -18.75 35.38 -2.75
N SER A 205 -17.87 34.36 -2.71
CA SER A 205 -18.12 33.08 -3.37
C SER A 205 -17.39 31.94 -2.66
N VAL A 206 -17.96 30.74 -2.78
CA VAL A 206 -17.40 29.52 -2.19
C VAL A 206 -17.28 28.44 -3.26
N PRO A 207 -16.05 28.07 -3.66
CA PRO A 207 -15.81 27.01 -4.66
C PRO A 207 -16.20 25.60 -4.24
N SER A 208 -16.11 25.29 -2.95
CA SER A 208 -16.37 23.93 -2.45
C SER A 208 -16.87 23.92 -1.01
N VAL A 209 -17.70 22.93 -0.70
CA VAL A 209 -18.20 22.67 0.66
C VAL A 209 -17.81 21.25 1.05
N GLN A 210 -17.42 21.03 2.30
CA GLN A 210 -17.09 19.74 2.86
C GLN A 210 -18.12 19.36 3.93
N LEU A 211 -18.61 18.12 3.88
CA LEU A 211 -19.41 17.48 4.92
C LEU A 211 -18.60 16.35 5.55
N ALA A 212 -18.72 16.21 6.87
CA ALA A 212 -18.02 15.19 7.64
C ALA A 212 -19.01 14.36 8.45
N TYR A 213 -18.76 13.06 8.50
CA TYR A 213 -19.54 12.09 9.25
C TYR A 213 -18.58 11.25 10.09
N PHE A 214 -18.79 11.20 11.40
CA PHE A 214 -17.91 10.49 12.33
C PHE A 214 -18.66 9.34 12.99
N ILE A 215 -17.97 8.21 13.18
CA ILE A 215 -18.55 6.97 13.70
C ILE A 215 -17.88 6.60 15.02
N THR A 216 -18.61 5.90 15.89
CA THR A 216 -18.08 5.35 17.14
C THR A 216 -17.07 4.22 16.90
N VAL A 217 -15.98 4.25 17.65
CA VAL A 217 -14.85 3.29 17.54
C VAL A 217 -14.39 2.75 18.90
N ASP A 218 -15.22 2.88 19.94
CA ASP A 218 -14.81 2.56 21.31
C ASP A 218 -14.56 1.05 21.52
N ASN A 219 -15.26 0.18 20.76
CA ASN A 219 -15.13 -1.28 20.82
C ASN A 219 -14.72 -1.91 19.48
N PRO A 220 -14.01 -3.06 19.47
CA PRO A 220 -13.66 -3.77 18.22
C PRO A 220 -14.87 -4.13 17.35
N ARG A 221 -16.02 -4.45 17.98
CA ARG A 221 -17.29 -4.69 17.26
C ARG A 221 -17.79 -3.41 16.57
N GLN A 222 -17.71 -2.26 17.24
CA GLN A 222 -18.13 -0.97 16.67
C GLN A 222 -17.18 -0.54 15.55
N ASP A 223 -15.87 -0.79 15.70
CA ASP A 223 -14.90 -0.55 14.63
C ASP A 223 -15.20 -1.36 13.37
N ALA A 224 -15.55 -2.65 13.51
CA ALA A 224 -15.95 -3.50 12.39
C ALA A 224 -17.25 -3.03 11.71
N ILE A 225 -18.24 -2.59 12.49
CA ILE A 225 -19.48 -2.00 11.97
C ILE A 225 -19.18 -0.69 11.24
N GLY A 226 -18.34 0.16 11.82
CA GLY A 226 -17.91 1.42 11.21
C GLY A 226 -17.17 1.20 9.89
N ALA A 227 -16.30 0.19 9.82
CA ALA A 227 -15.63 -0.19 8.57
C ALA A 227 -16.63 -0.63 7.48
N ALA A 228 -17.66 -1.39 7.84
CA ALA A 228 -18.73 -1.76 6.91
C ALA A 228 -19.57 -0.55 6.47
N TRP A 229 -19.81 0.41 7.36
CA TRP A 229 -20.48 1.66 7.01
C TRP A 229 -19.66 2.53 6.06
N GLU A 230 -18.34 2.64 6.28
CA GLU A 230 -17.47 3.40 5.37
C GLU A 230 -17.51 2.85 3.94
N GLU A 231 -17.50 1.53 3.78
CA GLU A 231 -17.65 0.89 2.47
C GLU A 231 -19.01 1.17 1.84
N ALA A 232 -20.10 1.05 2.63
CA ALA A 232 -21.45 1.38 2.16
C ALA A 232 -21.59 2.86 1.78
N PHE A 233 -21.02 3.76 2.57
CA PHE A 233 -20.96 5.20 2.31
C PHE A 233 -20.23 5.52 1.00
N LEU A 234 -19.05 4.92 0.80
CA LEU A 234 -18.28 5.08 -0.44
C LEU A 234 -19.03 4.52 -1.66
N ASN A 235 -19.81 3.45 -1.52
CA ASN A 235 -20.57 2.90 -2.64
C ASN A 235 -21.80 3.78 -2.96
N ILE A 236 -22.57 4.17 -1.95
CA ILE A 236 -23.84 4.91 -2.14
C ILE A 236 -23.61 6.32 -2.67
N VAL A 237 -22.61 7.04 -2.15
CA VAL A 237 -22.27 8.36 -2.72
C VAL A 237 -21.73 8.22 -4.16
N GLY A 238 -21.19 7.05 -4.51
CA GLY A 238 -20.81 6.68 -5.88
C GLY A 238 -21.94 6.49 -6.81
N GLU A 239 -22.84 5.60 -6.42
CA GLU A 239 -24.05 5.34 -7.17
C GLU A 239 -24.87 6.62 -7.32
N ALA A 240 -24.91 7.50 -6.32
CA ALA A 240 -25.61 8.78 -6.39
C ALA A 240 -25.00 9.75 -7.43
N GLU A 241 -23.67 9.80 -7.56
CA GLU A 241 -22.99 10.57 -8.62
C GLU A 241 -23.20 9.93 -10.00
N ASP A 242 -23.00 8.62 -10.12
CA ASP A 242 -23.06 7.87 -11.39
C ASP A 242 -24.48 7.81 -11.98
N SER A 243 -25.50 7.73 -11.12
CA SER A 243 -26.91 7.78 -11.51
C SER A 243 -27.35 9.16 -11.98
N GLY A 244 -26.54 10.20 -11.75
CA GLY A 244 -26.85 11.58 -12.15
C GLY A 244 -28.07 12.15 -11.42
N ILE A 245 -28.32 11.71 -10.18
CA ILE A 245 -29.41 12.25 -9.33
C ILE A 245 -29.20 13.75 -9.11
N PHE A 246 -27.95 14.16 -8.95
CA PHE A 246 -27.56 15.55 -8.77
C PHE A 246 -27.25 16.23 -10.10
N LYS A 247 -27.91 17.36 -10.36
CA LYS A 247 -27.74 18.11 -11.61
C LYS A 247 -26.70 19.23 -11.46
N HIS A 248 -26.65 19.85 -10.30
CA HIS A 248 -25.87 21.07 -10.05
C HIS A 248 -24.64 20.82 -9.19
N ILE A 249 -24.59 19.70 -8.45
CA ILE A 249 -23.42 19.30 -7.65
C ILE A 249 -22.68 18.11 -8.25
N SER A 250 -21.38 18.06 -7.97
CA SER A 250 -20.54 16.88 -8.14
C SER A 250 -19.81 16.59 -6.83
N THR A 251 -19.71 15.31 -6.50
CA THR A 251 -19.24 14.83 -5.21
C THR A 251 -17.91 14.09 -5.32
N ALA A 252 -16.94 14.47 -4.48
CA ALA A 252 -15.73 13.72 -4.22
C ALA A 252 -15.79 13.19 -2.79
N ARG A 253 -15.36 11.95 -2.55
CA ARG A 253 -15.53 11.28 -1.26
C ARG A 253 -14.29 10.52 -0.85
N PHE A 254 -14.05 10.47 0.46
CA PHE A 254 -13.01 9.65 1.05
C PHE A 254 -13.39 9.28 2.49
N ALA A 255 -12.91 8.14 2.93
CA ALA A 255 -13.09 7.61 4.28
C ALA A 255 -11.73 7.18 4.85
N SER A 256 -11.70 6.74 6.11
CA SER A 256 -10.44 6.36 6.77
C SER A 256 -9.64 5.29 6.00
N ARG A 257 -10.33 4.31 5.41
CA ARG A 257 -9.72 3.18 4.66
C ARG A 257 -9.57 3.41 3.15
N THR A 258 -9.95 4.56 2.61
CA THR A 258 -9.87 4.78 1.16
C THR A 258 -8.45 4.58 0.64
N LEU A 259 -7.43 5.03 1.38
CA LEU A 259 -6.04 4.85 0.97
C LEU A 259 -5.64 3.36 0.93
N GLU A 260 -6.04 2.57 1.92
CA GLU A 260 -5.81 1.11 1.95
C GLU A 260 -6.47 0.41 0.75
N LEU A 261 -7.76 0.71 0.51
CA LEU A 261 -8.55 0.10 -0.55
C LEU A 261 -7.99 0.43 -1.93
N GLU A 262 -7.62 1.69 -2.17
CA GLU A 262 -7.03 2.14 -3.43
C GLU A 262 -5.64 1.51 -3.66
N LEU A 263 -4.84 1.37 -2.60
CA LEU A 263 -3.54 0.69 -2.69
C LEU A 263 -3.70 -0.79 -3.02
N GLU A 264 -4.67 -1.47 -2.41
CA GLU A 264 -4.98 -2.88 -2.69
C GLU A 264 -5.54 -3.05 -4.12
N ALA A 265 -6.43 -2.15 -4.56
CA ALA A 265 -6.96 -2.15 -5.91
C ALA A 265 -5.83 -1.98 -6.95
N ASN A 266 -4.95 -1.01 -6.77
CA ASN A 266 -3.77 -0.81 -7.61
C ASN A 266 -2.89 -2.07 -7.63
N THR A 267 -2.62 -2.65 -6.46
CA THR A 267 -1.88 -3.92 -6.35
C THR A 267 -2.52 -5.05 -7.16
N LYS A 268 -3.85 -5.23 -7.08
CA LYS A 268 -4.60 -6.21 -7.87
C LYS A 268 -4.50 -5.96 -9.38
N THR A 269 -4.47 -4.71 -9.83
CA THR A 269 -4.28 -4.39 -11.24
C THR A 269 -2.88 -4.75 -11.75
N ILE A 270 -1.87 -4.78 -10.88
CA ILE A 270 -0.48 -5.10 -11.23
C ILE A 270 -0.27 -6.63 -11.36
N VAL A 271 -1.00 -7.44 -10.58
CA VAL A 271 -0.88 -8.92 -10.58
C VAL A 271 -0.87 -9.56 -11.99
N PRO A 272 -1.79 -9.24 -12.92
CA PRO A 272 -1.76 -9.83 -14.27
C PRO A 272 -0.49 -9.48 -15.04
N TYR A 273 0.10 -8.30 -14.84
CA TYR A 273 1.32 -7.89 -15.53
C TYR A 273 2.53 -8.73 -15.11
N PHE A 274 2.56 -9.29 -13.89
CA PHE A 274 3.62 -10.22 -13.51
C PHE A 274 3.67 -11.43 -14.44
N SER A 275 2.52 -12.01 -14.80
CA SER A 275 2.50 -13.15 -15.73
C SER A 275 3.16 -12.80 -17.08
N SER A 276 2.97 -11.57 -17.56
CA SER A 276 3.58 -11.10 -18.80
C SER A 276 5.10 -10.90 -18.65
N THR A 277 5.57 -10.37 -17.51
CA THR A 277 7.01 -10.17 -17.29
C THR A 277 7.74 -11.50 -17.13
N PHE A 278 7.15 -12.48 -16.44
CA PHE A 278 7.68 -13.85 -16.38
C PHE A 278 7.81 -14.48 -17.77
N ALA A 279 6.79 -14.31 -18.62
CA ALA A 279 6.81 -14.81 -20.00
C ALA A 279 7.91 -14.14 -20.84
N VAL A 280 8.02 -12.81 -20.77
CA VAL A 280 9.04 -12.05 -21.50
C VAL A 280 10.45 -12.44 -21.04
N MET A 281 10.69 -12.57 -19.74
CA MET A 281 11.97 -13.02 -19.18
C MET A 281 12.29 -14.47 -19.57
N GLY A 282 11.28 -15.34 -19.60
CA GLY A 282 11.40 -16.71 -20.13
C GLY A 282 11.84 -16.72 -21.60
N ILE A 283 11.15 -15.96 -22.46
CA ILE A 283 11.49 -15.84 -23.89
C ILE A 283 12.89 -15.27 -24.06
N PHE A 284 13.22 -14.18 -23.36
CA PHE A 284 14.55 -13.58 -23.39
C PHE A 284 15.63 -14.58 -23.00
N SER A 285 15.44 -15.34 -21.92
CA SER A 285 16.39 -16.36 -21.47
C SER A 285 16.60 -17.49 -22.47
N VAL A 286 15.54 -17.91 -23.16
CA VAL A 286 15.62 -18.93 -24.22
C VAL A 286 16.39 -18.38 -25.42
N VAL A 287 16.03 -17.19 -25.90
CA VAL A 287 16.63 -16.56 -27.09
C VAL A 287 18.12 -16.30 -26.88
N THR A 288 18.52 -15.79 -25.72
CA THR A 288 19.95 -15.54 -25.42
C THR A 288 20.75 -16.83 -25.23
N CYS A 289 20.10 -17.92 -24.83
CA CYS A 289 20.75 -19.24 -24.70
C CYS A 289 20.79 -20.03 -26.01
N MET A 290 20.09 -19.59 -27.06
CA MET A 290 20.18 -20.17 -28.40
C MET A 290 21.48 -19.76 -29.08
N MET A 291 22.11 -20.71 -29.76
CA MET A 291 23.24 -20.46 -30.66
C MET A 291 22.86 -20.86 -32.08
N THR A 292 23.64 -20.39 -33.06
CA THR A 292 23.48 -20.75 -34.49
C THR A 292 23.56 -22.26 -34.74
N ASP A 293 24.28 -22.99 -33.89
CA ASP A 293 24.31 -24.46 -33.90
C ASP A 293 23.21 -25.07 -33.02
N TRP A 294 22.32 -25.87 -33.62
CA TRP A 294 21.21 -26.54 -32.92
C TRP A 294 21.67 -27.52 -31.83
N VAL A 295 22.86 -28.12 -31.99
CA VAL A 295 23.45 -29.08 -31.03
C VAL A 295 24.12 -28.37 -29.84
N ARG A 296 24.57 -27.12 -30.02
CA ARG A 296 25.17 -26.31 -28.94
C ARG A 296 24.15 -25.44 -28.22
N SER A 297 22.99 -25.20 -28.83
CA SER A 297 21.87 -24.52 -28.21
C SER A 297 21.40 -25.27 -26.97
N LYS A 298 21.40 -24.58 -25.82
CA LYS A 298 20.91 -25.13 -24.54
C LYS A 298 19.80 -24.25 -23.97
N PRO A 299 18.66 -24.10 -24.68
CA PRO A 299 17.57 -23.19 -24.28
C PRO A 299 17.01 -23.55 -22.89
N TRP A 300 16.98 -24.83 -22.55
CA TRP A 300 16.52 -25.32 -21.26
C TRP A 300 17.35 -24.85 -20.07
N LEU A 301 18.65 -24.56 -20.25
CA LEU A 301 19.48 -24.10 -19.14
C LEU A 301 19.12 -22.69 -18.69
N GLY A 302 18.79 -21.78 -19.61
CA GLY A 302 18.30 -20.44 -19.27
C GLY A 302 16.98 -20.51 -18.51
N LEU A 303 16.04 -21.33 -19.00
CA LEU A 303 14.74 -21.52 -18.33
C LEU A 303 14.88 -22.12 -16.92
N LEU A 304 15.75 -23.11 -16.75
CA LEU A 304 16.02 -23.71 -15.44
C LEU A 304 16.69 -22.73 -14.47
N GLY A 305 17.47 -21.77 -14.97
CA GLY A 305 17.97 -20.63 -14.20
C GLY A 305 16.85 -19.79 -13.61
N ASN A 306 15.88 -19.39 -14.45
CA ASN A 306 14.70 -18.63 -14.00
C ASN A 306 13.90 -19.41 -12.95
N VAL A 307 13.70 -20.72 -13.17
CA VAL A 307 12.99 -21.58 -12.22
C VAL A 307 13.75 -21.67 -10.89
N SER A 308 15.09 -21.79 -10.92
CA SER A 308 15.92 -21.81 -9.71
C SER A 308 15.81 -20.50 -8.94
N ALA A 309 15.88 -19.35 -9.62
CA ALA A 309 15.73 -18.04 -8.98
C ALA A 309 14.35 -17.88 -8.36
N GLY A 310 13.28 -18.23 -9.08
CA GLY A 310 11.92 -18.19 -8.55
C GLY A 310 11.71 -19.12 -7.36
N MET A 311 12.29 -20.33 -7.40
CA MET A 311 12.24 -21.27 -6.28
C MET A 311 12.96 -20.72 -5.04
N ALA A 312 14.10 -20.04 -5.21
CA ALA A 312 14.81 -19.38 -4.13
C ALA A 312 13.97 -18.26 -3.50
N THR A 313 13.34 -17.40 -4.32
CA THR A 313 12.45 -16.34 -3.83
C THR A 313 11.27 -16.91 -3.03
N VAL A 314 10.61 -17.95 -3.54
CA VAL A 314 9.49 -18.59 -2.85
C VAL A 314 9.93 -19.21 -1.53
N ALA A 315 11.13 -19.81 -1.50
CA ALA A 315 11.69 -20.37 -0.28
C ALA A 315 12.03 -19.28 0.76
N ALA A 316 12.66 -18.18 0.35
CA ALA A 316 12.97 -17.05 1.21
C ALA A 316 11.71 -16.42 1.80
N PHE A 317 10.69 -16.18 0.97
CA PHE A 317 9.43 -15.57 1.39
C PHE A 317 8.68 -16.49 2.36
N GLY A 318 8.61 -17.78 2.05
CA GLY A 318 8.01 -18.78 2.94
C GLY A 318 8.74 -18.90 4.27
N LEU A 319 10.07 -18.77 4.28
CA LEU A 319 10.86 -18.73 5.51
C LEU A 319 10.56 -17.46 6.34
N CYS A 320 10.50 -16.29 5.71
CA CYS A 320 10.15 -15.04 6.38
C CYS A 320 8.76 -15.11 7.04
N MET A 321 7.77 -15.64 6.32
CA MET A 321 6.42 -15.87 6.85
C MET A 321 6.43 -16.87 8.01
N TYR A 322 7.29 -17.89 7.96
CA TYR A 322 7.45 -18.82 9.08
C TYR A 322 8.02 -18.18 10.34
N LEU A 323 8.92 -17.21 10.16
CA LEU A 323 9.50 -16.41 11.23
C LEU A 323 8.53 -15.35 11.77
N GLY A 324 7.34 -15.21 11.18
CA GLY A 324 6.30 -14.27 11.60
C GLY A 324 6.53 -12.84 11.10
N VAL A 325 7.26 -12.66 10.00
CA VAL A 325 7.42 -11.34 9.37
C VAL A 325 6.19 -11.01 8.54
N ASP A 326 5.58 -9.85 8.78
CA ASP A 326 4.39 -9.37 8.06
C ASP A 326 4.63 -9.28 6.55
N PHE A 327 3.58 -9.54 5.77
CA PHE A 327 3.62 -9.42 4.32
C PHE A 327 2.90 -8.14 3.88
N ILE A 328 3.55 -7.36 3.02
CA ILE A 328 3.05 -6.09 2.50
C ILE A 328 2.87 -6.15 0.98
N GLY A 329 2.00 -5.30 0.43
CA GLY A 329 1.74 -5.25 -1.01
C GLY A 329 2.99 -5.03 -1.88
N LEU A 330 3.98 -4.26 -1.40
CA LEU A 330 5.25 -4.02 -2.10
C LEU A 330 6.06 -5.32 -2.34
N ASN A 331 5.92 -6.31 -1.46
CA ASN A 331 6.62 -7.60 -1.61
C ASN A 331 6.11 -8.39 -2.82
N LEU A 332 4.94 -8.05 -3.38
CA LEU A 332 4.47 -8.68 -4.62
C LEU A 332 5.35 -8.33 -5.83
N ALA A 333 6.04 -7.18 -5.81
CA ALA A 333 6.96 -6.77 -6.87
C ALA A 333 8.39 -7.32 -6.69
N ALA A 334 8.78 -7.71 -5.46
CA ALA A 334 10.12 -8.22 -5.16
C ALA A 334 10.52 -9.48 -5.98
N PRO A 335 9.65 -10.47 -6.23
CA PRO A 335 9.99 -11.63 -7.06
C PRO A 335 10.49 -11.28 -8.46
N PHE A 336 9.94 -10.22 -9.07
CA PHE A 336 10.42 -9.76 -10.37
C PHE A 336 11.87 -9.26 -10.30
N LEU A 337 12.21 -8.49 -9.26
CA LEU A 337 13.56 -8.00 -9.04
C LEU A 337 14.55 -9.15 -8.76
N MET A 338 14.14 -10.13 -7.96
CA MET A 338 14.97 -11.30 -7.61
C MET A 338 15.30 -12.18 -8.82
N ILE A 339 14.33 -12.35 -9.72
CA ILE A 339 14.57 -13.11 -10.96
C ILE A 339 15.53 -12.37 -11.87
N GLY A 340 15.47 -11.03 -11.92
CA GLY A 340 16.45 -10.22 -12.63
C GLY A 340 17.87 -10.49 -12.16
N ILE A 341 18.10 -10.45 -10.84
CA ILE A 341 19.41 -10.71 -10.22
C ILE A 341 19.85 -12.16 -10.49
N GLY A 342 19.00 -13.15 -10.22
CA GLY A 342 19.35 -14.56 -10.39
C GLY A 342 19.61 -15.01 -11.83
N ILE A 343 19.01 -14.32 -12.81
CA ILE A 343 19.26 -14.57 -14.23
C ILE A 343 20.65 -14.08 -14.65
N ASP A 344 21.11 -12.94 -14.14
CA ASP A 344 22.44 -12.41 -14.44
C ASP A 344 23.53 -13.41 -14.04
N ASP A 345 23.46 -13.93 -12.81
CA ASP A 345 24.37 -14.96 -12.30
C ASP A 345 24.33 -16.25 -13.12
N THR A 346 23.13 -16.64 -13.59
CA THR A 346 22.98 -17.81 -14.47
C THR A 346 23.72 -17.60 -15.80
N PHE A 347 23.64 -16.40 -16.39
CA PHE A 347 24.36 -16.11 -17.63
C PHE A 347 25.88 -16.02 -17.43
N VAL A 348 26.35 -15.44 -16.32
CA VAL A 348 27.77 -15.43 -15.97
C VAL A 348 28.30 -16.87 -15.85
N MET A 349 27.57 -17.75 -15.16
CA MET A 349 27.95 -19.16 -15.03
C MET A 349 27.92 -19.91 -16.37
N LEU A 350 26.93 -19.65 -17.22
CA LEU A 350 26.83 -20.24 -18.56
C LEU A 350 27.95 -19.77 -19.49
N ALA A 351 28.36 -18.50 -19.39
CA ALA A 351 29.48 -17.95 -20.14
C ALA A 351 30.80 -18.64 -19.76
N ALA A 352 31.06 -18.81 -18.46
CA ALA A 352 32.21 -19.57 -17.97
C ALA A 352 32.16 -21.04 -18.42
N TRP A 353 31.00 -21.69 -18.34
CA TRP A 353 30.83 -23.08 -18.81
C TRP A 353 31.18 -23.23 -20.29
N ARG A 354 30.79 -22.26 -21.12
CA ARG A 354 31.06 -22.26 -22.57
C ARG A 354 32.55 -22.09 -22.90
N ARG A 355 33.34 -21.47 -22.02
CA ARG A 355 34.81 -21.34 -22.19
C ARG A 355 35.58 -22.61 -21.84
N THR A 356 34.99 -23.52 -21.08
CA THR A 356 35.64 -24.78 -20.71
C THR A 356 35.87 -25.71 -21.92
N CYS A 357 36.94 -26.50 -21.86
CA CYS A 357 37.28 -27.44 -22.94
C CYS A 357 36.22 -28.56 -23.04
N ILE A 358 35.68 -28.76 -24.25
CA ILE A 358 34.57 -29.68 -24.50
C ILE A 358 34.97 -31.16 -24.30
N THR A 359 36.25 -31.48 -24.46
CA THR A 359 36.78 -32.86 -24.36
C THR A 359 36.96 -33.35 -22.92
N LYS A 360 36.90 -32.46 -21.93
CA LYS A 360 37.05 -32.82 -20.52
C LYS A 360 35.78 -33.47 -19.97
N PRO A 361 35.89 -34.40 -18.99
CA PRO A 361 34.74 -34.98 -18.32
C PRO A 361 33.93 -33.90 -17.57
N VAL A 362 32.63 -34.13 -17.43
CA VAL A 362 31.67 -33.18 -16.81
C VAL A 362 32.13 -32.67 -15.43
N PRO A 363 32.65 -33.50 -14.51
CA PRO A 363 33.10 -33.02 -13.20
C PRO A 363 34.25 -32.02 -13.27
N GLU A 364 35.21 -32.23 -14.16
CA GLU A 364 36.32 -31.30 -14.36
C GLU A 364 35.85 -29.98 -14.98
N ARG A 365 34.90 -30.05 -15.93
CA ARG A 365 34.31 -28.84 -16.51
C ARG A 365 33.53 -28.04 -15.47
N MET A 366 32.79 -28.71 -14.59
CA MET A 366 32.05 -28.06 -13.50
C MET A 366 33.00 -27.38 -12.52
N ALA A 367 34.10 -28.05 -12.17
CA ALA A 367 35.14 -27.50 -11.31
C ALA A 367 35.78 -26.23 -11.87
N GLN A 368 36.14 -26.25 -13.16
CA GLN A 368 36.70 -25.07 -13.84
C GLN A 368 35.68 -23.93 -13.94
N THR A 369 34.42 -24.25 -14.22
CA THR A 369 33.34 -23.25 -14.30
C THR A 369 33.12 -22.56 -12.96
N LEU A 370 33.00 -23.33 -11.87
CA LEU A 370 32.81 -22.76 -10.54
C LEU A 370 34.02 -21.95 -10.09
N SER A 371 35.26 -22.40 -10.36
CA SER A 371 36.43 -21.61 -9.99
C SER A 371 36.46 -20.25 -10.71
N GLU A 372 36.04 -20.17 -11.98
CA GLU A 372 36.06 -18.89 -12.71
C GLU A 372 34.89 -17.96 -12.33
N ALA A 373 33.67 -18.48 -12.23
CA ALA A 373 32.47 -17.66 -12.07
C ALA A 373 32.04 -17.44 -10.61
N ALA A 374 32.26 -18.42 -9.71
CA ALA A 374 31.65 -18.38 -8.37
C ALA A 374 32.22 -17.25 -7.51
N VAL A 375 33.50 -16.89 -7.65
CA VAL A 375 34.10 -15.78 -6.89
C VAL A 375 33.36 -14.47 -7.19
N SER A 376 33.16 -14.13 -8.47
CA SER A 376 32.44 -12.92 -8.87
C SER A 376 31.00 -12.92 -8.37
N ILE A 377 30.28 -14.04 -8.55
CA ILE A 377 28.88 -14.19 -8.13
C ILE A 377 28.74 -14.05 -6.60
N THR A 378 29.66 -14.63 -5.83
CA THR A 378 29.60 -14.50 -4.36
C THR A 378 29.86 -13.07 -3.89
N ILE A 379 30.71 -12.32 -4.59
CA ILE A 379 30.94 -10.91 -4.26
C ILE A 379 29.67 -10.09 -4.52
N THR A 380 29.06 -10.23 -5.70
CA THR A 380 27.82 -9.51 -6.05
C THR A 380 26.67 -9.88 -5.11
N SER A 381 26.44 -11.17 -4.88
CA SER A 381 25.41 -11.66 -3.94
C SER A 381 25.63 -11.12 -2.52
N LEU A 382 26.88 -11.12 -2.03
CA LEU A 382 27.20 -10.62 -0.68
C LEU A 382 26.99 -9.11 -0.59
N THR A 383 27.35 -8.35 -1.63
CA THR A 383 27.12 -6.91 -1.66
C THR A 383 25.63 -6.57 -1.71
N ASP A 384 24.82 -7.34 -2.44
CA ASP A 384 23.37 -7.16 -2.51
C ASP A 384 22.72 -7.49 -1.16
N MET A 385 23.08 -8.62 -0.55
CA MET A 385 22.62 -9.01 0.79
C MET A 385 22.95 -7.94 1.83
N ILE A 386 24.18 -7.44 1.86
CA ILE A 386 24.58 -6.36 2.78
C ILE A 386 23.80 -5.07 2.51
N SER A 387 23.58 -4.73 1.24
CA SER A 387 22.83 -3.53 0.85
C SER A 387 21.38 -3.60 1.33
N PHE A 388 20.71 -4.75 1.16
CA PHE A 388 19.38 -4.96 1.71
C PHE A 388 19.36 -4.96 3.23
N PHE A 389 20.34 -5.59 3.89
CA PHE A 389 20.44 -5.58 5.36
C PHE A 389 20.68 -4.18 5.94
N ILE A 390 21.43 -3.32 5.25
CA ILE A 390 21.54 -1.90 5.62
C ILE A 390 20.17 -1.21 5.51
N GLY A 391 19.36 -1.58 4.51
CA GLY A 391 17.99 -1.08 4.34
C GLY A 391 17.05 -1.41 5.52
N ILE A 392 17.31 -2.50 6.27
CA ILE A 392 16.57 -2.85 7.49
C ILE A 392 16.74 -1.80 8.60
N LEU A 393 17.82 -1.01 8.56
CA LEU A 393 18.04 0.08 9.53
C LEU A 393 17.16 1.32 9.25
N SER A 394 16.40 1.33 8.16
CA SER A 394 15.42 2.38 7.86
C SER A 394 14.38 2.48 8.98
N PRO A 395 13.92 3.68 9.40
CA PRO A 395 12.91 3.81 10.43
C PRO A 395 11.49 3.42 9.97
N PHE A 396 11.28 3.20 8.67
CA PHE A 396 9.98 2.93 8.05
C PHE A 396 9.72 1.41 7.92
N PRO A 397 8.66 0.85 8.55
CA PRO A 397 8.35 -0.58 8.50
C PRO A 397 8.22 -1.15 7.10
N SER A 398 7.60 -0.41 6.16
CA SER A 398 7.49 -0.84 4.75
C SER A 398 8.85 -1.18 4.13
N VAL A 399 9.86 -0.33 4.37
CA VAL A 399 11.22 -0.54 3.86
C VAL A 399 11.90 -1.68 4.61
N GLN A 400 11.76 -1.74 5.93
CA GLN A 400 12.32 -2.82 6.75
C GLN A 400 11.84 -4.18 6.29
N ILE A 401 10.53 -4.36 6.17
CA ILE A 401 9.90 -5.61 5.73
C ILE A 401 10.38 -5.96 4.32
N PHE A 402 10.31 -5.03 3.36
CA PHE A 402 10.77 -5.28 1.99
C PHE A 402 12.25 -5.71 1.93
N CYS A 403 13.12 -5.05 2.71
CA CYS A 403 14.53 -5.36 2.78
C CYS A 403 14.83 -6.68 3.50
N ILE A 404 14.05 -7.09 4.51
CA ILE A 404 14.17 -8.41 5.13
C ILE A 404 13.86 -9.50 4.11
N TYR A 405 12.72 -9.39 3.41
CA TYR A 405 12.31 -10.35 2.38
C TYR A 405 13.28 -10.41 1.20
N SER A 406 13.94 -9.28 0.90
CA SER A 406 14.88 -9.19 -0.23
C SER A 406 16.30 -9.59 0.10
N GLY A 407 16.72 -9.43 1.36
CA GLY A 407 18.07 -9.79 1.81
C GLY A 407 18.24 -11.27 2.16
N ILE A 408 17.14 -11.95 2.52
CA ILE A 408 17.08 -13.41 2.76
C ILE A 408 16.88 -14.13 1.44
#